data_AF-A0A6N8JRY3-F1
#
_entry.id   AF-A0A6N8JRY3-F1
#
_cell.length_a   1.000
_cell.length_b   1.000
_cell.length_c   1.000
_cell.angle_alpha   90.00
_cell.angle_beta   90.00
_cell.angle_gamma   90.00
#
_symmetry.space_group_name_H-M   'P 1'
#
loop_
_entity.id
_entity.type
_entity.pdbx_description
1 polymer ?
#
loop_
_entity_poly.entity_id
_entity_poly.type
_entity_poly.pdbx_seq_one_letter_code
_entity_poly.pdbx_strand_id
1 'polypeptide(L)'
;MGSNSILAGIGATVLAVMLLVCGFAACCLPVTTERLAGAVSTGADSPYTHEQLVGLAEATRAFTVDSHRDVDMAVKDLAGTVVDAAREASAPGAPKAAAWTDEARAALDAGASPVDAMEALATVSDRYALDGAAVSHLEDCNALIVGLVPMLSMAGVAALIVALLLGIRKQFAALAFMLRMGPAMLVALLVVLGLWGLIDFNGLFAAFHSLFFVDGTWTFSADSLLISMYPLDFWMGMGAVWLIVTVGLGLVCFAAGCLFAWRAQVQHAQLEEAAAEAARRAKKGKKGKRR
;
A
#
# COMPACT_ATOMS: atom_id res chain seq x y z
N MET A 1 8.64 -22.15 27.68
CA MET A 1 8.25 -21.94 26.26
C MET A 1 9.46 -22.31 25.40
N GLY A 2 9.31 -23.23 24.44
CA GLY A 2 10.44 -23.68 23.61
C GLY A 2 10.78 -22.69 22.49
N SER A 3 12.02 -22.78 21.96
CA SER A 3 12.52 -21.95 20.84
C SER A 3 11.55 -21.87 19.64
N ASN A 4 10.84 -22.97 19.35
CA ASN A 4 9.85 -23.04 18.26
C ASN A 4 8.65 -22.10 18.45
N SER A 5 8.25 -21.79 19.69
CA SER A 5 7.11 -20.89 19.96
C SER A 5 7.45 -19.43 19.69
N ILE A 6 8.68 -19.03 20.00
CA ILE A 6 9.18 -17.66 19.74
C ILE A 6 9.31 -17.45 18.24
N LEU A 7 9.89 -18.41 17.52
CA LEU A 7 10.03 -18.34 16.06
C LEU A 7 8.68 -18.27 15.35
N ALA A 8 7.68 -19.01 15.83
CA ALA A 8 6.32 -18.96 15.27
C ALA A 8 5.63 -17.61 15.52
N GLY A 9 5.85 -16.97 16.68
CA GLY A 9 5.34 -15.63 16.98
C GLY A 9 5.97 -14.53 16.12
N ILE A 10 7.30 -14.58 15.95
CA ILE A 10 8.01 -13.69 15.04
C ILE A 10 7.50 -13.90 13.61
N GLY A 11 7.40 -15.16 13.16
CA GLY A 11 6.85 -15.49 11.85
C GLY A 11 5.44 -14.95 11.64
N ALA A 12 4.57 -15.04 12.66
CA ALA A 12 3.20 -14.51 12.57
C ALA A 12 3.20 -12.99 12.35
N THR A 13 4.07 -12.28 13.08
CA THR A 13 4.21 -10.81 12.97
C THR A 13 4.74 -10.41 11.60
N VAL A 14 5.80 -11.06 11.12
CA VAL A 14 6.35 -10.75 9.80
C VAL A 14 5.36 -11.10 8.68
N LEU A 15 4.59 -12.18 8.82
CA LEU A 15 3.50 -12.50 7.89
C LEU A 15 2.43 -11.41 7.88
N ALA A 16 2.01 -10.89 9.03
CA ALA A 16 1.05 -9.78 9.12
C ALA A 16 1.57 -8.54 8.37
N VAL A 17 2.83 -8.16 8.58
CA VAL A 17 3.47 -7.05 7.86
C VAL A 17 3.52 -7.33 6.36
N MET A 18 3.85 -8.55 5.94
CA MET A 18 3.91 -8.88 4.51
C MET A 18 2.55 -8.79 3.83
N LEU A 19 1.48 -9.25 4.48
CA LEU A 19 0.12 -9.14 3.95
C LEU A 19 -0.32 -7.67 3.81
N LEU A 20 0.08 -6.82 4.75
CA LEU A 20 -0.14 -5.38 4.69
C LEU A 20 0.60 -4.75 3.48
N VAL A 21 1.86 -5.13 3.27
CA VAL A 21 2.71 -4.67 2.15
C VAL A 21 2.19 -5.16 0.82
N CYS A 22 1.73 -6.42 0.71
CA CYS A 22 1.13 -6.95 -0.51
C CYS A 22 -0.11 -6.15 -0.94
N GLY A 23 -0.95 -5.77 0.02
CA GLY A 23 -2.09 -4.91 -0.28
C GLY A 23 -1.64 -3.52 -0.72
N PHE A 24 -0.66 -2.93 -0.04
CA PHE A 24 -0.13 -1.60 -0.42
C PHE A 24 0.48 -1.62 -1.82
N ALA A 25 1.22 -2.68 -2.16
CA ALA A 25 1.77 -2.89 -3.49
C ALA A 25 0.67 -2.95 -4.57
N ALA A 26 -0.52 -3.46 -4.26
CA ALA A 26 -1.66 -3.44 -5.18
C ALA A 26 -2.19 -2.01 -5.41
N CYS A 27 -2.20 -1.15 -4.39
CA CYS A 27 -2.51 0.27 -4.54
C CYS A 27 -1.50 1.00 -5.43
N CYS A 28 -0.22 0.62 -5.31
CA CYS A 28 0.86 1.19 -6.11
C CYS A 28 0.82 0.79 -7.59
N LEU A 29 -0.02 -0.15 -8.03
CA LEU A 29 -0.07 -0.53 -9.45
C LEU A 29 -0.66 0.60 -10.33
N PRO A 30 -0.11 0.86 -11.53
CA PRO A 30 -0.66 1.87 -12.46
C PRO A 30 -2.15 1.67 -12.73
N VAL A 31 -2.57 0.43 -13.00
CA VAL A 31 -3.97 0.06 -13.29
C VAL A 31 -4.93 0.40 -12.15
N THR A 32 -4.45 0.43 -10.90
CA THR A 32 -5.28 0.80 -9.76
C THR A 32 -5.58 2.29 -9.78
N THR A 33 -4.57 3.11 -10.08
CA THR A 33 -4.72 4.57 -10.22
C THR A 33 -5.62 4.90 -11.40
N GLU A 34 -5.34 4.33 -12.58
CA GLU A 34 -6.12 4.50 -13.80
C GLU A 34 -7.62 4.23 -13.56
N ARG A 35 -7.94 3.08 -12.95
CA ARG A 35 -9.33 2.69 -12.70
C ARG A 35 -10.03 3.55 -11.67
N LEU A 36 -9.35 3.92 -10.59
CA LEU A 36 -9.95 4.73 -9.54
C LEU A 36 -10.13 6.17 -10.03
N ALA A 37 -9.08 6.80 -10.57
CA ALA A 37 -9.18 8.14 -11.14
C ALA A 37 -10.24 8.19 -12.26
N GLY A 38 -10.26 7.19 -13.14
CA GLY A 38 -11.28 7.05 -14.19
C GLY A 38 -12.72 6.91 -13.66
N ALA A 39 -12.89 6.44 -12.43
CA ALA A 39 -14.22 6.33 -11.81
C ALA A 39 -14.64 7.60 -11.06
N VAL A 40 -13.71 8.35 -10.46
CA VAL A 40 -14.04 9.38 -9.46
C VAL A 40 -13.53 10.78 -9.76
N SER A 41 -12.53 10.95 -10.63
CA SER A 41 -11.93 12.26 -10.92
C SER A 41 -12.75 13.00 -11.99
N THR A 42 -13.98 13.38 -11.65
CA THR A 42 -15.00 13.86 -12.61
C THR A 42 -14.68 15.19 -13.31
N GLY A 43 -13.80 16.00 -12.73
CA GLY A 43 -13.48 17.34 -13.21
C GLY A 43 -14.61 18.36 -13.05
N ALA A 44 -15.68 18.08 -12.30
CA ALA A 44 -16.80 19.02 -12.15
C ALA A 44 -16.36 20.42 -11.68
N ASP A 45 -15.58 20.47 -10.59
CA ASP A 45 -15.13 21.71 -9.96
C ASP A 45 -13.69 22.12 -10.36
N SER A 46 -13.08 21.38 -11.29
CA SER A 46 -11.71 21.57 -11.75
C SER A 46 -11.64 22.42 -13.03
N PRO A 47 -10.55 23.18 -13.24
CA PRO A 47 -10.24 23.78 -14.55
C PRO A 47 -9.81 22.75 -15.61
N TYR A 48 -9.73 21.47 -15.25
CA TYR A 48 -9.41 20.35 -16.14
C TYR A 48 -10.62 19.46 -16.43
N THR A 49 -10.61 18.79 -17.58
CA THR A 49 -11.62 17.75 -17.88
C THR A 49 -11.35 16.48 -17.10
N HIS A 50 -12.31 15.55 -17.11
CA HIS A 50 -12.15 14.23 -16.54
C HIS A 50 -10.91 13.51 -17.12
N GLU A 51 -10.77 13.48 -18.44
CA GLU A 51 -9.68 12.78 -19.13
C GLU A 51 -8.31 13.38 -18.78
N GLN A 52 -8.23 14.70 -18.69
CA GLN A 52 -7.02 15.40 -18.28
C GLN A 52 -6.65 15.08 -16.83
N LEU A 53 -7.62 15.04 -15.92
CA LEU A 53 -7.37 14.67 -14.52
C LEU A 53 -6.92 13.22 -14.37
N VAL A 54 -7.46 12.28 -15.16
CA VAL A 54 -7.00 10.89 -15.17
C VAL A 54 -5.55 10.79 -15.63
N GLY A 55 -5.20 11.46 -16.74
CA GLY A 55 -3.82 11.48 -17.23
C GLY A 55 -2.84 12.12 -16.24
N LEU A 56 -3.26 13.22 -15.59
CA LEU A 56 -2.46 13.88 -14.56
C LEU A 56 -2.32 13.01 -13.30
N ALA A 57 -3.35 12.27 -12.91
CA ALA A 57 -3.28 11.29 -11.82
C ALA A 57 -2.24 10.20 -12.14
N GLU A 58 -2.24 9.65 -13.36
CA GLU A 58 -1.26 8.63 -13.73
C GLU A 58 0.19 9.17 -13.74
N ALA A 59 0.40 10.36 -14.30
CA ALA A 59 1.71 11.02 -14.29
C ALA A 59 2.20 11.33 -12.86
N THR A 60 1.31 11.84 -12.02
CA THR A 60 1.61 12.15 -10.62
C THR A 60 1.89 10.87 -9.84
N ARG A 61 1.16 9.77 -10.08
CA ARG A 61 1.45 8.46 -9.50
C ARG A 61 2.80 7.93 -9.95
N ALA A 62 3.16 8.05 -11.23
CA ALA A 62 4.49 7.66 -11.72
C ALA A 62 5.59 8.42 -10.99
N PHE A 63 5.47 9.74 -10.85
CA PHE A 63 6.39 10.56 -10.05
C PHE A 63 6.46 10.10 -8.58
N THR A 64 5.32 9.78 -7.97
CA THR A 64 5.24 9.47 -6.53
C THR A 64 5.64 8.03 -6.18
N VAL A 65 5.47 7.07 -7.09
CA VAL A 65 5.54 5.64 -6.77
C VAL A 65 6.68 4.93 -7.48
N ASP A 66 7.05 5.37 -8.69
CA ASP A 66 8.10 4.69 -9.46
C ASP A 66 9.50 5.21 -9.07
N SER A 67 10.50 4.33 -9.12
CA SER A 67 11.87 4.74 -8.85
C SER A 67 12.41 5.67 -9.95
N HIS A 68 12.79 6.88 -9.57
CA HIS A 68 13.56 7.79 -10.42
C HIS A 68 14.98 7.98 -9.87
N ARG A 69 15.98 7.95 -10.76
CA ARG A 69 17.40 8.16 -10.38
C ARG A 69 17.80 9.62 -10.32
N ASP A 70 17.07 10.47 -11.04
CA ASP A 70 17.31 11.89 -11.18
C ASP A 70 15.98 12.61 -10.91
N VAL A 71 15.89 13.23 -9.73
CA VAL A 71 14.69 13.92 -9.26
C VAL A 71 14.41 15.13 -10.14
N ASP A 72 15.44 15.89 -10.52
CA ASP A 72 15.28 17.10 -11.34
C ASP A 72 14.67 16.77 -12.70
N MET A 73 15.06 15.63 -13.28
CA MET A 73 14.45 15.14 -14.52
C MET A 73 13.01 14.67 -14.31
N ALA A 74 12.72 13.95 -13.22
CA ALA A 74 11.35 13.52 -12.91
C ALA A 74 10.40 14.73 -12.68
N VAL A 75 10.88 15.78 -12.02
CA VAL A 75 10.14 17.04 -11.83
C VAL A 75 9.89 17.72 -13.17
N LYS A 76 10.88 17.76 -14.07
CA LYS A 76 10.71 18.34 -15.42
C LYS A 76 9.67 17.58 -16.25
N ASP A 77 9.67 16.25 -16.18
CA ASP A 77 8.71 15.42 -16.90
C ASP A 77 7.28 15.60 -16.36
N LEU A 78 7.12 15.65 -15.03
CA LEU A 78 5.84 15.95 -14.39
C LEU A 78 5.36 17.36 -14.77
N ALA A 79 6.22 18.37 -14.67
CA ALA A 79 5.90 19.75 -15.02
C ALA A 79 5.53 19.89 -16.50
N GLY A 80 6.23 19.19 -17.40
CA GLY A 80 5.88 19.09 -18.82
C GLY A 80 4.44 18.60 -19.01
N THR A 81 4.09 17.50 -18.34
CA THR A 81 2.74 16.92 -18.42
C THR A 81 1.66 17.87 -17.88
N VAL A 82 1.91 18.52 -16.74
CA VAL A 82 0.99 19.49 -16.13
C VAL A 82 0.78 20.71 -17.04
N VAL A 83 1.86 21.25 -17.60
CA VAL A 83 1.84 22.43 -18.48
C VAL A 83 1.17 22.13 -19.81
N ASP A 84 1.40 20.96 -20.40
CA ASP A 84 0.74 20.55 -21.64
C ASP A 84 -0.78 20.41 -21.42
N ALA A 85 -1.20 19.79 -20.32
CA ALA A 85 -2.61 19.73 -19.95
C ALA A 85 -3.20 21.13 -19.69
N ALA A 86 -2.45 22.02 -19.04
CA ALA A 86 -2.86 23.41 -18.79
C ALA A 86 -3.06 24.19 -20.10
N ARG A 87 -2.16 24.02 -21.07
CA ARG A 87 -2.27 24.64 -22.40
C ARG A 87 -3.50 24.14 -23.15
N GLU A 88 -3.75 22.84 -23.13
CA GLU A 88 -4.94 22.26 -23.74
C GLU A 88 -6.23 22.76 -23.07
N ALA A 89 -6.28 22.74 -21.73
CA ALA A 89 -7.46 23.13 -20.97
C ALA A 89 -7.80 24.63 -21.09
N SER A 90 -6.78 25.48 -21.21
CA SER A 90 -6.92 26.94 -21.31
C SER A 90 -7.13 27.46 -22.74
N ALA A 91 -6.92 26.61 -23.76
CA ALA A 91 -6.98 26.98 -25.16
C ALA A 91 -8.37 27.52 -25.58
N PRO A 92 -8.43 28.47 -26.52
CA PRO A 92 -9.70 28.96 -27.05
C PRO A 92 -10.56 27.82 -27.63
N GLY A 93 -11.79 27.69 -27.13
CA GLY A 93 -12.73 26.64 -27.55
C GLY A 93 -12.59 25.32 -26.79
N ALA A 94 -11.61 25.17 -25.89
CA ALA A 94 -11.54 24.02 -25.00
C ALA A 94 -12.75 23.97 -24.06
N PRO A 95 -13.24 22.77 -23.67
CA PRO A 95 -14.43 22.64 -22.81
C PRO A 95 -14.34 23.39 -21.47
N LYS A 96 -13.11 23.51 -20.95
CA LYS A 96 -12.82 24.16 -19.67
C LYS A 96 -12.19 25.54 -19.79
N ALA A 97 -12.09 26.12 -21.00
CA ALA A 97 -11.42 27.40 -21.23
C ALA A 97 -11.96 28.51 -20.31
N ALA A 98 -13.27 28.56 -20.05
CA ALA A 98 -13.89 29.57 -19.19
C ALA A 98 -13.45 29.50 -17.71
N ALA A 99 -12.89 28.37 -17.25
CA ALA A 99 -12.36 28.21 -15.90
C ALA A 99 -10.95 28.81 -15.71
N TRP A 100 -10.30 29.21 -16.81
CA TRP A 100 -8.97 29.81 -16.83
C TRP A 100 -9.08 31.34 -16.90
N THR A 101 -8.45 32.03 -15.95
CA THR A 101 -8.38 33.50 -15.92
C THR A 101 -7.34 34.02 -16.91
N ASP A 102 -7.44 35.30 -17.27
CA ASP A 102 -6.42 35.94 -18.11
C ASP A 102 -5.05 35.98 -17.42
N GLU A 103 -5.04 36.09 -16.08
CA GLU A 103 -3.84 36.00 -15.27
C GLU A 103 -3.20 34.61 -15.34
N ALA A 104 -3.98 33.53 -15.24
CA ALA A 104 -3.47 32.16 -15.38
C ALA A 104 -2.91 31.90 -16.79
N ARG A 105 -3.57 32.40 -17.85
CA ARG A 105 -3.04 32.31 -19.22
C ARG A 105 -1.72 33.07 -19.37
N ALA A 106 -1.65 34.29 -18.84
CA ALA A 106 -0.44 35.09 -18.89
C ALA A 106 0.72 34.42 -18.13
N ALA A 107 0.45 33.82 -16.96
CA ALA A 107 1.43 33.07 -16.20
C ALA A 107 1.96 31.84 -16.96
N LEU A 108 1.06 31.09 -17.62
CA LEU A 108 1.41 29.94 -18.46
C LEU A 108 2.29 30.32 -19.66
N ASP A 109 2.00 31.44 -20.31
CA ASP A 109 2.75 31.93 -21.48
C ASP A 109 4.12 32.53 -21.10
N ALA A 110 4.25 33.06 -19.87
CA ALA A 110 5.47 33.70 -19.40
C ALA A 110 6.58 32.72 -18.99
N GLY A 111 6.25 31.46 -18.70
CA GLY A 111 7.20 30.46 -18.24
C GLY A 111 8.27 30.11 -19.29
N ALA A 112 9.55 30.26 -18.93
CA ALA A 112 10.67 29.97 -19.83
C ALA A 112 10.92 28.45 -20.01
N SER A 113 10.46 27.65 -19.05
CA SER A 113 10.47 26.19 -19.07
C SER A 113 9.16 25.64 -18.50
N PRO A 114 8.87 24.33 -18.64
CA PRO A 114 7.69 23.74 -18.01
C PRO A 114 7.68 23.90 -16.48
N VAL A 115 8.84 23.83 -15.83
CA VAL A 115 8.93 24.04 -14.37
C VAL A 115 8.55 25.47 -14.01
N ASP A 116 9.10 26.46 -14.72
CA ASP A 116 8.79 27.88 -14.48
C ASP A 116 7.31 28.20 -14.75
N ALA A 117 6.72 27.62 -15.80
CA ALA A 117 5.31 27.79 -16.13
C ALA A 117 4.39 27.16 -15.07
N MET A 118 4.74 25.97 -14.57
CA MET A 118 4.01 25.30 -13.49
C MET A 118 4.06 26.12 -12.19
N GLU A 119 5.23 26.64 -11.81
CA GLU A 119 5.39 27.50 -10.62
C GLU A 119 4.64 28.84 -10.76
N ALA A 120 4.68 29.45 -11.94
CA ALA A 120 3.93 30.68 -12.23
C ALA A 120 2.41 30.44 -12.13
N LEU A 121 1.91 29.33 -12.67
CA LEU A 121 0.50 28.95 -12.54
C LEU A 121 0.10 28.70 -11.08
N ALA A 122 0.93 27.97 -10.33
CA ALA A 122 0.69 27.70 -8.93
C ALA A 122 0.66 28.97 -8.07
N THR A 123 1.44 30.00 -8.45
CA THR A 123 1.41 31.32 -7.81
C THR A 123 0.07 32.04 -8.02
N VAL A 124 -0.56 31.87 -9.18
CA VAL A 124 -1.92 32.39 -9.43
C VAL A 124 -2.93 31.62 -8.59
N SER A 125 -2.88 30.29 -8.64
CA SER A 125 -3.59 29.38 -7.74
C SER A 125 -3.14 27.94 -7.99
N ASP A 126 -2.99 27.17 -6.92
CA ASP A 126 -2.72 25.72 -6.91
C ASP A 126 -3.81 24.87 -7.58
N ARG A 127 -4.95 25.46 -7.96
CA ARG A 127 -5.96 24.81 -8.82
C ARG A 127 -5.48 24.58 -10.26
N TYR A 128 -4.52 25.38 -10.73
CA TYR A 128 -4.03 25.37 -12.11
C TYR A 128 -2.75 24.56 -12.30
N ALA A 129 -2.01 24.27 -11.23
CA ALA A 129 -0.75 23.54 -11.30
C ALA A 129 -0.38 22.98 -9.93
N LEU A 130 0.50 21.98 -9.91
CA LEU A 130 1.11 21.51 -8.67
C LEU A 130 2.12 22.57 -8.18
N ASP A 131 1.92 23.06 -6.96
CA ASP A 131 2.84 24.00 -6.33
C ASP A 131 4.10 23.27 -5.80
N GLY A 132 5.10 24.05 -5.39
CA GLY A 132 6.34 23.49 -4.85
C GLY A 132 6.12 22.62 -3.61
N ALA A 133 5.12 22.95 -2.78
CA ALA A 133 4.78 22.16 -1.61
C ALA A 133 4.20 20.79 -2.01
N ALA A 134 3.30 20.74 -2.99
CA ALA A 134 2.74 19.50 -3.51
C ALA A 134 3.83 18.62 -4.14
N VAL A 135 4.69 19.19 -4.98
CA VAL A 135 5.80 18.43 -5.59
C VAL A 135 6.75 17.88 -4.53
N SER A 136 7.13 18.70 -3.54
CA SER A 136 7.99 18.26 -2.42
C SER A 136 7.34 17.15 -1.61
N HIS A 137 6.03 17.25 -1.33
CA HIS A 137 5.32 16.20 -0.59
C HIS A 137 5.25 14.88 -1.36
N LEU A 138 5.00 14.95 -2.67
CA LEU A 138 4.99 13.77 -3.55
C LEU A 138 6.39 13.12 -3.64
N GLU A 139 7.46 13.92 -3.59
CA GLU A 139 8.83 13.43 -3.49
C GLU A 139 9.10 12.76 -2.13
N ASP A 140 8.66 13.35 -1.02
CA ASP A 140 8.75 12.72 0.31
C ASP A 140 8.04 11.35 0.33
N CYS A 141 6.88 11.26 -0.33
CA CYS A 141 6.16 10.01 -0.51
C CYS A 141 6.94 9.01 -1.38
N ASN A 142 7.58 9.47 -2.46
CA ASN A 142 8.45 8.63 -3.29
C ASN A 142 9.61 8.05 -2.48
N ALA A 143 10.32 8.90 -1.74
CA ALA A 143 11.43 8.47 -0.91
C ALA A 143 11.01 7.43 0.13
N LEU A 144 9.84 7.61 0.75
CA LEU A 144 9.27 6.64 1.68
C LEU A 144 8.94 5.31 0.99
N ILE A 145 8.25 5.35 -0.15
CA ILE A 145 7.81 4.15 -0.89
C ILE A 145 9.02 3.38 -1.41
N VAL A 146 9.91 4.04 -2.15
CA VAL A 146 11.09 3.44 -2.77
C VAL A 146 12.11 2.98 -1.73
N GLY A 147 12.21 3.67 -0.58
CA GLY A 147 13.09 3.29 0.51
C GLY A 147 12.57 2.12 1.36
N LEU A 148 11.31 2.18 1.78
CA LEU A 148 10.74 1.26 2.77
C LEU A 148 10.19 -0.04 2.14
N VAL A 149 9.51 0.05 1.00
CA VAL A 149 8.81 -1.11 0.40
C VAL A 149 9.78 -2.24 0.03
N PRO A 150 10.97 -2.00 -0.57
CA PRO A 150 11.92 -3.08 -0.84
C PRO A 150 12.42 -3.76 0.44
N MET A 151 12.66 -2.99 1.51
CA MET A 151 13.12 -3.54 2.80
C MET A 151 12.05 -4.46 3.42
N LEU A 152 10.79 -4.02 3.44
CA LEU A 152 9.68 -4.82 3.95
C LEU A 152 9.43 -6.06 3.06
N SER A 153 9.58 -5.91 1.75
CA SER A 153 9.47 -7.03 0.80
C SER A 153 10.53 -8.11 1.08
N MET A 154 11.77 -7.71 1.36
CA MET A 154 12.85 -8.65 1.75
C MET A 154 12.55 -9.36 3.08
N ALA A 155 11.99 -8.66 4.07
CA ALA A 155 11.53 -9.29 5.31
C ALA A 155 10.42 -10.31 5.05
N GLY A 156 9.51 -10.02 4.11
CA GLY A 156 8.49 -10.94 3.63
C GLY A 156 9.06 -12.22 3.01
N VAL A 157 10.07 -12.09 2.16
CA VAL A 157 10.80 -13.25 1.59
C VAL A 157 11.42 -14.08 2.70
N ALA A 158 12.01 -13.46 3.73
CA ALA A 158 12.56 -14.18 4.88
C ALA A 158 11.47 -14.95 5.65
N ALA A 159 10.29 -14.37 5.87
CA ALA A 159 9.17 -15.07 6.50
C ALA A 159 8.66 -16.25 5.65
N LEU A 160 8.61 -16.11 4.33
CA LEU A 160 8.26 -17.20 3.43
C LEU A 160 9.27 -18.36 3.56
N ILE A 161 10.57 -18.06 3.60
CA ILE A 161 11.62 -19.07 3.82
C ILE A 161 11.42 -19.76 5.17
N VAL A 162 11.15 -19.02 6.25
CA VAL A 162 10.86 -19.61 7.56
C VAL A 162 9.65 -20.54 7.50
N ALA A 163 8.55 -20.12 6.88
CA ALA A 163 7.36 -20.96 6.72
C ALA A 163 7.67 -22.26 5.95
N LEU A 164 8.44 -22.18 4.86
CA LEU A 164 8.89 -23.35 4.09
C LEU A 164 9.76 -24.29 4.94
N LEU A 165 10.72 -23.74 5.68
CA LEU A 165 11.58 -24.52 6.57
C LEU A 165 10.77 -25.23 7.67
N LEU A 166 9.79 -24.56 8.29
CA LEU A 166 8.89 -25.17 9.26
C LEU A 166 8.09 -26.33 8.63
N GLY A 167 7.62 -26.15 7.39
CA GLY A 167 6.92 -27.18 6.62
C GLY A 167 7.79 -28.40 6.33
N ILE A 168 9.02 -28.18 5.82
CA ILE A 168 9.99 -29.25 5.51
C ILE A 168 10.37 -30.03 6.77
N ARG A 169 10.58 -29.33 7.90
CA ARG A 169 10.88 -29.96 9.19
C ARG A 169 9.66 -30.59 9.87
N LYS A 170 8.50 -30.64 9.19
CA LYS A 170 7.23 -31.17 9.70
C LYS A 170 6.81 -30.55 11.03
N GLN A 171 7.14 -29.27 11.25
CA GLN A 171 6.74 -28.50 12.43
C GLN A 171 5.34 -27.88 12.20
N PHE A 172 4.36 -28.71 11.83
CA PHE A 172 3.05 -28.25 11.37
C PHE A 172 2.28 -27.45 12.41
N ALA A 173 2.45 -27.72 13.71
CA ALA A 173 1.82 -26.93 14.77
C ALA A 173 2.32 -25.47 14.79
N ALA A 174 3.63 -25.25 14.62
CA ALA A 174 4.22 -23.91 14.57
C ALA A 174 3.80 -23.16 13.30
N LEU A 175 3.82 -23.85 12.16
CA LEU A 175 3.35 -23.31 10.88
C LEU A 175 1.87 -22.93 10.93
N ALA A 176 1.03 -23.79 11.49
CA ALA A 176 -0.39 -23.54 11.68
C ALA A 176 -0.69 -22.37 12.62
N PHE A 177 0.14 -22.18 13.65
CA PHE A 177 0.04 -21.01 14.53
C PHE A 177 0.37 -19.73 13.77
N MET A 178 1.52 -19.70 13.09
CA MET A 178 1.96 -18.55 12.29
C MET A 178 0.91 -18.11 11.26
N LEU A 179 0.43 -19.06 10.46
CA LEU A 179 -0.53 -18.82 9.37
C LEU A 179 -1.93 -18.39 9.85
N ARG A 180 -2.31 -18.68 11.10
CA ARG A 180 -3.59 -18.24 11.67
C ARG A 180 -3.47 -16.93 12.44
N MET A 181 -2.45 -16.81 13.28
CA MET A 181 -2.29 -15.65 14.15
C MET A 181 -1.85 -14.40 13.39
N GLY A 182 -1.01 -14.52 12.37
CA GLY A 182 -0.59 -13.37 11.56
C GLY A 182 -1.79 -12.65 10.93
N PRO A 183 -2.60 -13.33 10.08
CA PRO A 183 -3.81 -12.75 9.51
C PRO A 183 -4.82 -12.29 10.57
N ALA A 184 -5.03 -13.05 11.65
CA ALA A 184 -6.00 -12.68 12.68
C ALA A 184 -5.63 -11.37 13.41
N MET A 185 -4.35 -11.21 13.78
CA MET A 185 -3.86 -9.98 14.40
C MET A 185 -3.93 -8.79 13.44
N LEU A 186 -3.59 -9.02 12.16
CA LEU A 186 -3.68 -8.00 11.13
C LEU A 186 -5.11 -7.52 10.93
N VAL A 187 -6.07 -8.44 10.78
CA VAL A 187 -7.50 -8.10 10.63
C VAL A 187 -7.99 -7.34 11.86
N ALA A 188 -7.61 -7.75 13.07
CA ALA A 188 -7.97 -7.02 14.28
C ALA A 188 -7.45 -5.56 14.25
N LEU A 189 -6.19 -5.35 13.84
CA LEU A 189 -5.63 -4.01 13.68
C LEU A 189 -6.37 -3.20 12.61
N LEU A 190 -6.62 -3.78 11.43
CA LEU A 190 -7.32 -3.11 10.34
C LEU A 190 -8.77 -2.76 10.70
N VAL A 191 -9.45 -3.57 11.52
CA VAL A 191 -10.78 -3.25 12.05
C VAL A 191 -10.71 -2.03 12.96
N VAL A 192 -9.73 -1.95 13.86
CA VAL A 192 -9.57 -0.79 14.74
C VAL A 192 -9.27 0.48 13.94
N LEU A 193 -8.32 0.41 13.00
CA LEU A 193 -7.98 1.55 12.14
C LEU A 193 -9.14 1.95 11.22
N GLY A 194 -9.88 0.97 10.67
CA GLY A 194 -11.05 1.21 9.84
C GLY A 194 -12.20 1.85 10.61
N LEU A 195 -12.45 1.42 11.85
CA LEU A 195 -13.43 2.07 12.73
C LEU A 195 -13.02 3.50 13.08
N TRP A 196 -11.74 3.76 13.33
CA TRP A 196 -11.25 5.13 13.54
C TRP A 196 -11.47 5.98 12.28
N GLY A 197 -11.04 5.52 11.10
CA GLY A 197 -11.24 6.25 9.84
C GLY A 197 -12.70 6.52 9.51
N LEU A 198 -13.63 5.64 9.91
CA LEU A 198 -15.07 5.85 9.74
C LEU A 198 -15.64 6.94 10.66
N ILE A 199 -15.08 7.09 11.87
CA ILE A 199 -15.53 8.08 12.85
C ILE A 199 -14.86 9.44 12.64
N ASP A 200 -13.55 9.42 12.34
CA ASP A 200 -12.69 10.60 12.23
C ASP A 200 -11.57 10.35 11.22
N PHE A 201 -11.93 10.41 9.93
CA PHE A 201 -10.98 10.28 8.83
C PHE A 201 -9.84 11.31 8.92
N ASN A 202 -10.16 12.56 9.24
CA ASN A 202 -9.16 13.63 9.33
C ASN A 202 -8.14 13.37 10.44
N GLY A 203 -8.59 12.90 11.61
CA GLY A 203 -7.70 12.52 12.70
C GLY A 203 -6.82 11.33 12.35
N LEU A 204 -7.37 10.29 11.70
CA LEU A 204 -6.57 9.15 11.22
C LEU A 204 -5.55 9.57 10.15
N PHE A 205 -5.99 10.39 9.19
CA PHE A 205 -5.15 10.93 8.12
C PHE A 205 -3.99 11.74 8.70
N ALA A 206 -4.26 12.69 9.59
CA ALA A 206 -3.23 13.50 10.24
C ALA A 206 -2.28 12.63 11.07
N ALA A 207 -2.81 11.71 11.89
CA ALA A 207 -1.97 10.82 12.69
C ALA A 207 -1.05 9.96 11.83
N PHE A 208 -1.52 9.45 10.69
CA PHE A 208 -0.68 8.71 9.74
C PHE A 208 0.39 9.60 9.11
N HIS A 209 0.04 10.78 8.61
CA HIS A 209 1.00 11.67 7.94
C HIS A 209 2.07 12.19 8.89
N SER A 210 1.72 12.56 10.13
CA SER A 210 2.70 13.02 11.13
C SER A 210 3.68 11.93 11.60
N LEU A 211 3.48 10.64 11.26
CA LEU A 211 4.48 9.60 11.49
C LEU A 211 5.67 9.69 10.51
N PHE A 212 5.45 10.27 9.34
CA PHE A 212 6.39 10.24 8.22
C PHE A 212 6.83 11.64 7.77
N PHE A 213 5.97 12.65 7.96
CA PHE A 213 6.13 13.98 7.39
C PHE A 213 5.95 15.08 8.45
N VAL A 214 6.49 16.26 8.14
CA VAL A 214 6.40 17.44 9.01
C VAL A 214 5.00 18.04 8.91
N ASP A 215 4.47 18.54 10.02
CA ASP A 215 3.14 19.18 10.05
C ASP A 215 3.08 20.37 9.08
N GLY A 216 2.00 20.44 8.29
CA GLY A 216 1.74 21.51 7.33
C GLY A 216 2.34 21.30 5.93
N THR A 217 3.13 20.24 5.69
CA THR A 217 3.70 19.98 4.35
C THR A 217 2.81 19.11 3.45
N TRP A 218 1.73 18.55 3.99
CA TRP A 218 0.87 17.55 3.33
C TRP A 218 -0.61 17.96 3.26
N THR A 219 -0.93 19.22 3.57
CA THR A 219 -2.30 19.77 3.51
C THR A 219 -2.41 20.78 2.38
N PHE A 220 -3.38 20.57 1.47
CA PHE A 220 -3.58 21.40 0.27
C PHE A 220 -4.99 21.97 0.23
N SER A 221 -5.23 22.97 -0.63
CA SER A 221 -6.56 23.50 -0.84
C SER A 221 -7.50 22.44 -1.43
N ALA A 222 -8.79 22.53 -1.07
CA ALA A 222 -9.80 21.56 -1.52
C ALA A 222 -10.02 21.59 -3.04
N ASP A 223 -9.72 22.72 -3.69
CA ASP A 223 -9.82 22.93 -5.13
C ASP A 223 -8.46 22.88 -5.86
N SER A 224 -7.38 22.52 -5.15
CA SER A 224 -6.07 22.29 -5.75
C SER A 224 -6.12 21.24 -6.86
N LEU A 225 -5.16 21.31 -7.79
CA LEU A 225 -5.01 20.31 -8.84
C LEU A 225 -4.76 18.91 -8.25
N LEU A 226 -3.99 18.82 -7.16
CA LEU A 226 -3.71 17.56 -6.48
C LEU A 226 -4.97 16.91 -5.89
N ILE A 227 -5.83 17.67 -5.23
CA ILE A 227 -7.09 17.14 -4.69
C ILE A 227 -8.10 16.88 -5.82
N SER A 228 -8.08 17.66 -6.90
CA SER A 228 -8.92 17.42 -8.07
C SER A 228 -8.62 16.08 -8.76
N MET A 229 -7.34 15.69 -8.85
CA MET A 229 -6.95 14.41 -9.44
C MET A 229 -7.10 13.23 -8.47
N TYR A 230 -6.96 13.47 -7.16
CA TYR A 230 -7.12 12.48 -6.08
C TYR A 230 -8.17 12.89 -5.04
N PRO A 231 -9.47 12.92 -5.42
CA PRO A 231 -10.54 13.28 -4.50
C PRO A 231 -10.69 12.26 -3.37
N LEU A 232 -11.47 12.56 -2.33
CA LEU A 232 -11.69 11.65 -1.20
C LEU A 232 -12.13 10.24 -1.64
N ASP A 233 -13.02 10.16 -2.63
CA ASP A 233 -13.50 8.88 -3.18
C ASP A 233 -12.36 8.02 -3.78
N PHE A 234 -11.31 8.66 -4.33
CA PHE A 234 -10.12 7.97 -4.82
C PHE A 234 -9.39 7.28 -3.66
N TRP A 235 -9.21 7.99 -2.54
CA TRP A 235 -8.57 7.46 -1.33
C TRP A 235 -9.42 6.38 -0.65
N MET A 236 -10.74 6.53 -0.65
CA MET A 236 -11.65 5.46 -0.20
C MET A 236 -11.50 4.21 -1.08
N GLY A 237 -11.40 4.40 -2.41
CA GLY A 237 -11.12 3.32 -3.35
C GLY A 237 -9.78 2.64 -3.11
N MET A 238 -8.71 3.41 -2.88
CA MET A 238 -7.40 2.89 -2.51
C MET A 238 -7.45 2.08 -1.22
N GLY A 239 -8.12 2.60 -0.19
CA GLY A 239 -8.36 1.88 1.08
C GLY A 239 -9.13 0.57 0.88
N ALA A 240 -10.12 0.56 0.00
CA ALA A 240 -10.88 -0.65 -0.33
C ALA A 240 -10.01 -1.70 -1.06
N VAL A 241 -9.23 -1.28 -2.06
CA VAL A 241 -8.27 -2.18 -2.77
C VAL A 241 -7.27 -2.76 -1.77
N TRP A 242 -6.71 -1.90 -0.92
CA TRP A 242 -5.77 -2.32 0.12
C TRP A 242 -6.37 -3.40 1.02
N LEU A 243 -7.56 -3.14 1.55
CA LEU A 243 -8.27 -4.04 2.46
C LEU A 243 -8.62 -5.36 1.79
N ILE A 244 -9.16 -5.34 0.56
CA ILE A 244 -9.58 -6.53 -0.18
C ILE A 244 -8.38 -7.45 -0.42
N VAL A 245 -7.25 -6.90 -0.88
CA VAL A 245 -6.05 -7.70 -1.16
C VAL A 245 -5.44 -8.24 0.13
N THR A 246 -5.26 -7.40 1.14
CA THR A 246 -4.66 -7.80 2.42
C THR A 246 -5.52 -8.85 3.15
N VAL A 247 -6.83 -8.64 3.26
CA VAL A 247 -7.74 -9.59 3.90
C VAL A 247 -7.88 -10.85 3.04
N GLY A 248 -8.00 -10.72 1.72
CA GLY A 248 -8.11 -11.86 0.81
C GLY A 248 -6.92 -12.81 0.92
N LEU A 249 -5.69 -12.29 0.88
CA LEU A 249 -4.47 -13.08 1.11
C LEU A 249 -4.42 -13.64 2.54
N GLY A 250 -4.83 -12.84 3.53
CA GLY A 250 -4.91 -13.27 4.92
C GLY A 250 -5.86 -14.46 5.14
N LEU A 251 -7.00 -14.48 4.47
CA LEU A 251 -7.96 -15.60 4.50
C LEU A 251 -7.38 -16.87 3.90
N VAL A 252 -6.63 -16.76 2.79
CA VAL A 252 -5.91 -17.89 2.19
C VAL A 252 -4.87 -18.44 3.17
N CYS A 253 -4.07 -17.57 3.80
CA CYS A 253 -3.11 -17.98 4.83
C CYS A 253 -3.82 -18.65 6.01
N PHE A 254 -4.92 -18.08 6.49
CA PHE A 254 -5.68 -18.63 7.62
C PHE A 254 -6.24 -20.02 7.31
N ALA A 255 -6.83 -20.20 6.12
CA ALA A 255 -7.33 -21.50 5.66
C ALA A 255 -6.21 -22.55 5.57
N ALA A 256 -5.05 -22.18 5.01
CA ALA A 256 -3.87 -23.04 5.01
C ALA A 256 -3.42 -23.38 6.45
N GLY A 257 -3.46 -22.41 7.35
CA GLY A 257 -3.16 -22.61 8.77
C GLY A 257 -4.10 -23.62 9.44
N CYS A 258 -5.40 -23.59 9.13
CA CYS A 258 -6.37 -24.60 9.60
C CYS A 258 -6.04 -26.00 9.07
N LEU A 259 -5.67 -26.12 7.80
CA LEU A 259 -5.24 -27.40 7.21
C LEU A 259 -3.99 -27.95 7.92
N PHE A 260 -2.99 -27.10 8.19
CA PHE A 260 -1.78 -27.52 8.91
C PHE A 260 -2.06 -27.83 10.38
N ALA A 261 -3.04 -27.18 11.01
CA ALA A 261 -3.47 -27.52 12.37
C ALA A 261 -4.04 -28.95 12.42
N TRP A 262 -4.92 -29.29 11.48
CA TRP A 262 -5.43 -30.66 11.35
C TRP A 262 -4.29 -31.66 11.09
N ARG A 263 -3.37 -31.35 10.17
CA ARG A 263 -2.22 -32.21 9.87
C ARG A 263 -1.31 -32.41 11.09
N ALA A 264 -1.13 -31.38 11.92
CA ALA A 264 -0.38 -31.48 13.18
C ALA A 264 -1.06 -32.43 14.18
N GLN A 265 -2.39 -32.38 14.29
CA GLN A 265 -3.16 -33.31 15.14
C GLN A 265 -3.00 -34.76 14.67
N VAL A 266 -3.13 -35.01 13.37
CA VAL A 266 -2.93 -36.35 12.78
C VAL A 266 -1.51 -36.87 13.06
N GLN A 267 -0.49 -36.02 12.86
CA GLN A 267 0.89 -36.39 13.15
C GLN A 267 1.11 -36.69 14.64
N HIS A 268 0.51 -35.91 15.54
CA HIS A 268 0.61 -36.14 16.98
C HIS A 268 0.01 -37.50 17.36
N ALA A 269 -1.18 -37.82 16.85
CA ALA A 269 -1.83 -39.10 17.09
C ALA A 269 -0.99 -40.29 16.58
N GLN A 270 -0.40 -40.18 15.38
CA GLN A 270 0.50 -41.20 14.82
C GLN A 270 1.75 -41.40 15.68
N LEU A 271 2.32 -40.33 16.23
CA LEU A 271 3.49 -40.40 17.11
C LEU A 271 3.14 -41.02 18.46
N GLU A 272 1.97 -40.70 19.03
CA GLU A 272 1.48 -41.32 20.26
C GLU A 272 1.23 -42.83 20.09
N GLU A 273 0.61 -43.23 18.98
CA GLU A 273 0.39 -44.62 18.64
C GLU A 273 1.73 -45.37 18.47
N ALA A 274 2.67 -44.82 17.71
CA ALA A 274 4.00 -45.41 17.54
C ALA A 274 4.77 -45.53 18.86
N ALA A 275 4.68 -44.53 19.74
CA ALA A 275 5.28 -44.57 21.07
C ALA A 275 4.64 -45.66 21.96
N ALA A 276 3.30 -45.78 21.92
CA ALA A 276 2.56 -46.81 22.64
C ALA A 276 2.94 -48.23 22.15
N GLU A 277 3.07 -48.43 20.84
CA GLU A 277 3.53 -49.69 20.26
C GLU A 277 4.97 -50.04 20.68
N ALA A 278 5.89 -49.06 20.64
CA ALA A 278 7.28 -49.25 21.07
C ALA A 278 7.35 -49.66 22.55
N ALA A 279 6.55 -49.01 23.42
CA ALA A 279 6.46 -49.36 24.84
C ALA A 279 5.91 -50.78 25.05
N ARG A 280 4.89 -51.19 24.28
CA ARG A 280 4.33 -52.56 24.32
C ARG A 280 5.37 -53.61 23.92
N ARG A 281 6.16 -53.36 22.86
CA ARG A 281 7.24 -54.26 22.40
C ARG A 281 8.35 -54.41 23.45
N ALA A 282 8.79 -53.30 24.05
CA ALA A 282 9.81 -53.31 25.11
C ALA A 282 9.37 -54.13 26.34
N LYS A 283 8.10 -54.03 26.74
CA LYS A 283 7.54 -54.81 27.87
C LYS A 283 7.47 -56.31 27.57
N LYS A 284 7.14 -56.72 26.35
CA LYS A 284 7.16 -58.14 25.92
C LYS A 284 8.58 -58.72 25.91
N GLY A 285 9.57 -57.98 25.40
CA GLY A 285 10.98 -58.40 25.40
C GLY A 285 11.57 -58.63 26.80
N LYS A 286 11.24 -57.77 27.77
CA LYS A 286 11.64 -57.97 29.18
C LYS A 286 11.01 -59.19 29.84
N LYS A 287 9.77 -59.57 29.48
CA LYS A 287 9.12 -60.79 29.99
C LYS A 287 9.70 -62.07 29.39
N GLY A 288 10.12 -62.04 28.12
CA GLY A 288 10.75 -63.19 27.45
C GLY A 288 12.16 -63.50 27.96
N LYS A 289 12.92 -62.51 28.43
CA LYS A 289 14.27 -62.67 29.00
C LYS A 289 14.32 -63.12 30.47
N ARG A 290 13.17 -63.16 31.16
CA ARG A 290 13.03 -63.53 32.58
C ARG A 290 12.49 -64.96 32.77
N ARG A 291 12.32 -65.70 31.67
CA ARG A 291 12.08 -67.15 31.66
C ARG A 291 13.32 -67.83 31.15
#